data_AF-A0A1V8TCU0-F1
#
_entry.id   AF-A0A1V8TCU0-F1
#
_cell.length_a   1.000
_cell.length_b   1.000
_cell.length_c   1.000
_cell.angle_alpha   90.00
_cell.angle_beta   90.00
_cell.angle_gamma   90.00
#
_symmetry.space_group_name_H-M   'P 1'
#
loop_
_entity.id
_entity.type
_entity.pdbx_description
1 polymer ?
#
loop_
_entity_poly.entity_id
_entity_poly.type
_entity_poly.pdbx_seq_one_letter_code
_entity_poly.pdbx_strand_id
1 'polypeptide(L)'
;MPTMQFPYPRKTSHPPPYQTPRASTFQRRRTLRNLAPYGLGILAIVLVFLYFLRSSSPTTPRPPPGTPPVVIVTTLDAKQSEHYKANIIENRKDYASRHGYATFFPNTTDYDLMSGVPSSWSTVPSMRHAMTLYPHTPWIFYLTSTALIMNPSQPLDLKVLDPRKLESLMIVDRPVVPPDSVIKSFSHLKGERVDFILTQDKEGLAGGSMLLRNGEWAKFFLDA
;
A
#
# COMPACT_ATOMS: atom_id res chain seq x y z
N MET A 1 -78.71 58.81 -73.90
CA MET A 1 -77.37 58.51 -73.37
C MET A 1 -77.50 57.39 -72.34
N PRO A 2 -76.80 56.25 -72.49
CA PRO A 2 -76.92 55.16 -71.53
C PRO A 2 -75.94 55.35 -70.36
N THR A 3 -76.42 55.12 -69.14
CA THR A 3 -75.71 55.18 -67.86
C THR A 3 -74.74 54.00 -67.70
N MET A 4 -73.44 54.27 -67.59
CA MET A 4 -72.43 53.28 -67.20
C MET A 4 -72.46 53.08 -65.68
N GLN A 5 -72.76 51.85 -65.24
CA GLN A 5 -72.69 51.44 -63.84
C GLN A 5 -71.39 50.64 -63.62
N PHE A 6 -70.51 51.14 -62.75
CA PHE A 6 -69.27 50.47 -62.36
C PHE A 6 -69.55 49.31 -61.38
N PRO A 7 -68.94 48.13 -61.56
CA PRO A 7 -69.10 47.02 -60.63
C PRO A 7 -68.27 47.23 -59.36
N TYR A 8 -68.90 47.08 -58.19
CA TYR A 8 -68.20 47.06 -56.89
C TYR A 8 -67.44 45.73 -56.69
N PRO A 9 -66.26 45.75 -56.05
CA PRO A 9 -65.46 44.55 -55.83
C PRO A 9 -66.16 43.60 -54.86
N ARG A 10 -66.35 42.33 -55.25
CA ARG A 10 -66.87 41.29 -54.35
C ARG A 10 -65.83 40.93 -53.29
N LYS A 11 -66.24 40.94 -52.02
CA LYS A 11 -65.46 40.37 -50.91
C LYS A 11 -65.17 38.90 -51.21
N THR A 12 -63.90 38.50 -51.17
CA THR A 12 -63.47 37.13 -51.40
C THR A 12 -63.77 36.26 -50.18
N SER A 13 -64.36 35.09 -50.39
CA SER A 13 -64.81 34.14 -49.35
C SER A 13 -63.74 33.14 -48.92
N HIS A 14 -62.47 33.54 -48.94
CA HIS A 14 -61.36 32.63 -48.60
C HIS A 14 -60.93 32.90 -47.15
N PRO A 15 -61.23 31.99 -46.18
CA PRO A 15 -60.70 32.13 -44.83
C PRO A 15 -59.16 31.99 -44.87
N PRO A 16 -58.41 32.79 -44.10
CA PRO A 16 -56.97 32.63 -44.02
C PRO A 16 -56.61 31.24 -43.48
N PRO A 17 -55.55 30.60 -43.98
CA PRO A 17 -55.12 29.29 -43.50
C PRO A 17 -54.82 29.34 -41.99
N TYR A 18 -55.35 28.37 -41.25
CA TYR A 18 -55.18 28.25 -39.81
C TYR A 18 -53.69 28.14 -39.46
N GLN A 19 -53.12 29.18 -38.86
CA GLN A 19 -51.73 29.16 -38.39
C GLN A 19 -51.69 28.46 -37.04
N THR A 20 -50.99 27.32 -36.97
CA THR A 20 -50.67 26.70 -35.68
C THR A 20 -49.75 27.65 -34.90
N PRO A 21 -50.00 27.90 -33.60
CA PRO A 21 -49.14 28.79 -32.83
C PRO A 21 -47.73 28.20 -32.79
N ARG A 22 -46.76 28.91 -33.37
CA ARG A 22 -45.34 28.58 -33.25
C ARG A 22 -45.02 28.44 -31.76
N ALA A 23 -44.60 27.24 -31.35
CA ALA A 23 -44.12 26.99 -30.00
C ALA A 23 -43.07 28.04 -29.63
N SER A 24 -43.43 28.95 -28.73
CA SER A 24 -42.61 30.12 -28.46
C SER A 24 -41.28 29.69 -27.84
N THR A 25 -40.17 30.13 -28.44
CA THR A 25 -38.82 29.99 -27.87
C THR A 25 -38.71 30.61 -26.46
N PHE A 26 -39.63 31.51 -26.11
CA PHE A 26 -39.78 32.12 -24.78
C PHE A 26 -40.16 31.13 -23.68
N GLN A 27 -41.05 30.16 -23.93
CA GLN A 27 -41.41 29.15 -22.92
C GLN A 27 -40.22 28.23 -22.60
N ARG A 28 -39.42 27.87 -23.61
CA ARG A 28 -38.21 27.04 -23.47
C ARG A 28 -37.12 27.72 -22.63
N ARG A 29 -36.97 29.06 -22.77
CA ARG A 29 -36.04 29.86 -21.95
C ARG A 29 -36.48 29.94 -20.48
N ARG A 30 -37.79 29.97 -20.21
CA ARG A 30 -38.32 30.07 -18.85
C ARG A 30 -38.21 28.74 -18.09
N THR A 31 -38.42 27.60 -18.75
CA THR A 31 -38.25 26.28 -18.13
C THR A 31 -36.78 25.94 -17.88
N LEU A 32 -35.88 26.31 -18.80
CA LEU A 32 -34.43 26.16 -18.62
C LEU A 32 -33.91 26.95 -17.41
N ARG A 33 -34.41 28.18 -17.19
CA ARG A 33 -33.99 29.00 -16.04
C ARG A 33 -34.40 28.41 -14.69
N ASN A 34 -35.54 27.73 -14.64
CA ASN A 34 -36.05 27.10 -13.42
C ASN A 34 -35.43 25.72 -13.15
N LEU A 35 -35.00 24.99 -14.20
CA LEU A 35 -34.38 23.67 -14.09
C LEU A 35 -32.85 23.70 -13.94
N ALA A 36 -32.20 24.78 -14.39
CA ALA A 36 -30.76 24.98 -14.29
C ALA A 36 -30.16 24.82 -12.88
N PRO A 37 -30.74 25.37 -11.79
CA PRO A 37 -30.16 25.22 -10.45
C PRO A 37 -30.20 23.77 -9.96
N TYR A 38 -31.23 23.00 -10.31
CA TYR A 38 -31.32 21.58 -9.96
C TYR A 38 -30.31 20.75 -10.74
N GLY A 39 -30.11 21.04 -12.02
CA GLY A 39 -29.08 20.39 -12.84
C GLY A 39 -27.66 20.64 -12.31
N LEU A 40 -27.36 21.88 -11.90
CA LEU A 40 -26.08 22.24 -11.27
C LEU A 40 -25.91 21.57 -9.90
N GLY A 41 -26.97 21.47 -9.10
CA GLY A 41 -26.94 20.78 -7.81
C GLY A 41 -26.64 19.29 -7.96
N ILE A 42 -27.30 18.62 -8.90
CA ILE A 42 -27.05 17.20 -9.20
C ILE A 42 -25.62 17.00 -9.72
N LEU A 43 -25.15 17.86 -10.62
CA LEU A 43 -23.77 17.81 -11.13
C LEU A 43 -22.76 17.98 -9.99
N ALA A 44 -22.99 18.93 -9.08
CA ALA A 44 -22.12 19.15 -7.93
C ALA A 44 -22.09 17.93 -6.99
N ILE A 45 -23.24 17.32 -6.70
CA ILE A 45 -23.33 16.10 -5.89
C ILE A 45 -22.61 14.94 -6.56
N VAL A 46 -22.77 14.76 -7.87
CA VAL A 46 -22.07 13.72 -8.65
C VAL A 46 -20.56 13.95 -8.63
N LEU A 47 -20.10 15.20 -8.79
CA LEU A 47 -18.68 15.53 -8.73
C LEU A 47 -18.08 15.31 -7.33
N VAL A 48 -18.81 15.66 -6.27
CA VAL A 48 -18.41 15.41 -4.88
C VAL A 48 -18.39 13.90 -4.61
N PHE A 49 -19.39 13.15 -5.06
CA PHE A 49 -19.42 11.70 -4.94
C PHE A 49 -18.24 11.06 -5.68
N LEU A 50 -17.96 11.46 -6.92
CA LEU A 50 -16.79 11.00 -7.68
C LEU A 50 -15.46 11.40 -7.03
N TYR A 51 -15.41 12.55 -6.34
CA TYR A 51 -14.24 12.96 -5.56
C TYR A 51 -14.01 12.02 -4.35
N PHE A 52 -15.07 11.63 -3.64
CA PHE A 52 -14.97 10.65 -2.55
C PHE A 52 -14.75 9.21 -3.03
N LEU A 53 -15.17 8.88 -4.26
CA LEU A 53 -14.92 7.57 -4.90
C LEU A 53 -13.54 7.48 -5.55
N ARG A 54 -12.78 8.58 -5.66
CA ARG A 54 -11.34 8.47 -5.92
C ARG A 54 -10.72 7.85 -4.69
N SER A 55 -10.58 6.52 -4.72
CA SER A 55 -9.68 5.83 -3.83
C SER A 55 -8.33 6.53 -3.92
N SER A 56 -7.88 7.11 -2.82
CA SER A 56 -6.49 7.43 -2.62
C SER A 56 -5.73 6.11 -2.67
N SER A 57 -5.41 5.64 -3.89
CA SER A 57 -4.44 4.58 -4.07
C SER A 57 -3.19 5.09 -3.36
N PRO A 58 -2.72 4.43 -2.29
CA PRO A 58 -1.50 4.86 -1.65
C PRO A 58 -0.45 4.89 -2.74
N THR A 59 0.07 6.08 -3.04
CA THR A 59 1.22 6.25 -3.92
C THR A 59 2.37 5.57 -3.20
N THR A 60 2.52 4.26 -3.39
CA THR A 60 3.77 3.58 -3.09
C THR A 60 4.77 4.17 -4.08
N PRO A 61 5.77 4.95 -3.61
CA PRO A 61 6.77 5.50 -4.51
C PRO A 61 7.39 4.32 -5.24
N ARG A 62 7.33 4.32 -6.57
CA ARG A 62 7.94 3.24 -7.35
C ARG A 62 9.44 3.23 -6.99
N PRO A 63 9.96 2.12 -6.45
CA PRO A 63 11.35 2.08 -6.03
C PRO A 63 12.25 2.37 -7.24
N PRO A 64 13.35 3.11 -7.07
CA PRO A 64 14.31 3.36 -8.13
C PRO A 64 14.77 2.05 -8.78
N PRO A 65 15.05 2.03 -10.10
CA PRO A 65 15.63 0.87 -10.76
C PRO A 65 16.91 0.42 -10.03
N GLY A 66 17.06 -0.90 -9.82
CA GLY A 66 18.21 -1.47 -9.09
C GLY A 66 18.03 -1.57 -7.57
N THR A 67 16.87 -1.17 -7.03
CA THR A 67 16.57 -1.38 -5.60
C THR A 67 16.45 -2.87 -5.28
N PRO A 68 17.20 -3.39 -4.28
CA PRO A 68 17.07 -4.78 -3.87
C PRO A 68 15.71 -4.99 -3.19
N PRO A 69 14.99 -6.11 -3.47
CA PRO A 69 13.68 -6.37 -2.88
C PRO A 69 13.77 -6.73 -1.39
N VAL A 70 14.92 -7.23 -0.93
CA VAL A 70 15.17 -7.55 0.48
C VAL A 70 16.56 -7.10 0.88
N VAL A 71 16.71 -6.58 2.10
CA VAL A 71 18.00 -6.40 2.75
C VAL A 71 18.14 -7.40 3.90
N ILE A 72 19.21 -8.18 3.90
CA ILE A 72 19.52 -9.11 4.99
C ILE A 72 20.39 -8.37 6.00
N VAL A 73 19.91 -8.25 7.23
CA VAL A 73 20.63 -7.59 8.33
C VAL A 73 21.12 -8.65 9.31
N THR A 74 22.41 -8.64 9.60
CA THR A 74 23.00 -9.53 10.61
C THR A 74 23.96 -8.74 11.48
N THR A 75 23.64 -8.64 12.78
CA THR A 75 24.55 -8.05 13.77
C THR A 75 25.68 -9.00 14.08
N LEU A 76 26.93 -8.52 13.96
CA LEU A 76 28.13 -9.30 14.27
C LEU A 76 28.66 -8.89 15.65
N ASP A 77 28.90 -9.87 16.53
CA ASP A 77 29.47 -9.58 17.83
C ASP A 77 30.99 -9.44 17.72
N ALA A 78 31.55 -8.34 18.22
CA ALA A 78 32.98 -8.08 18.20
C ALA A 78 33.79 -9.22 18.85
N LYS A 79 33.22 -9.90 19.86
CA LYS A 79 33.85 -11.00 20.60
C LYS A 79 33.94 -12.32 19.82
N GLN A 80 33.18 -12.46 18.72
CA GLN A 80 33.22 -13.68 17.91
C GLN A 80 34.55 -13.77 17.14
N SER A 81 34.98 -14.99 16.82
CA SER A 81 36.18 -15.20 16.01
C SER A 81 35.98 -14.69 14.59
N GLU A 82 37.05 -14.16 13.98
CA GLU A 82 37.00 -13.64 12.61
C GLU A 82 36.58 -14.69 11.60
N HIS A 83 37.00 -15.94 11.79
CA HIS A 83 36.59 -17.06 10.95
C HIS A 83 35.08 -17.32 11.03
N TYR A 84 34.49 -17.24 12.23
CA TYR A 84 33.05 -17.39 12.39
C TYR A 84 32.29 -16.26 11.70
N LYS A 85 32.71 -15.01 11.88
CA LYS A 85 32.12 -13.84 11.20
C LYS A 85 32.20 -13.99 9.69
N ALA A 86 33.36 -14.38 9.16
CA ALA A 86 33.58 -14.59 7.73
C ALA A 86 32.60 -15.63 7.15
N ASN A 87 32.43 -16.78 7.80
CA ASN A 87 31.52 -17.83 7.36
C ASN A 87 30.05 -17.37 7.35
N ILE A 88 29.63 -16.61 8.37
CA ILE A 88 28.28 -16.05 8.41
C ILE A 88 28.07 -15.02 7.29
N ILE A 89 29.03 -14.13 7.10
CA ILE A 89 29.00 -13.12 6.02
C ILE A 89 28.91 -13.82 4.66
N GLU A 90 29.73 -14.85 4.42
CA GLU A 90 29.72 -15.64 3.19
C GLU A 90 28.35 -16.30 2.97
N ASN A 91 27.78 -16.94 4.00
CA ASN A 91 26.45 -17.54 3.90
C ASN A 91 25.37 -16.52 3.49
N ARG A 92 25.39 -15.31 4.07
CA ARG A 92 24.42 -14.26 3.72
C ARG A 92 24.66 -13.72 2.31
N LYS A 93 25.91 -13.48 1.94
CA LYS A 93 26.28 -12.97 0.61
C LYS A 93 25.94 -13.98 -0.49
N ASP A 94 26.20 -15.28 -0.28
CA ASP A 94 25.84 -16.34 -1.22
C ASP A 94 24.33 -16.31 -1.47
N TYR A 95 23.51 -16.36 -0.41
CA TYR A 95 22.06 -16.30 -0.56
C TYR A 95 21.59 -15.01 -1.23
N ALA A 96 22.14 -13.87 -0.83
CA ALA A 96 21.74 -12.57 -1.37
C ALA A 96 22.07 -12.43 -2.85
N SER A 97 23.25 -12.87 -3.29
CA SER A 97 23.69 -12.82 -4.69
C SER A 97 22.81 -13.65 -5.62
N ARG A 98 22.28 -14.78 -5.14
CA ARG A 98 21.37 -15.66 -5.91
C ARG A 98 20.01 -15.03 -6.19
N HIS A 99 19.52 -14.19 -5.28
CA HIS A 99 18.15 -13.64 -5.33
C HIS A 99 18.10 -12.12 -5.54
N GLY A 100 19.24 -11.48 -5.77
CA GLY A 100 19.32 -10.03 -5.96
C GLY A 100 19.07 -9.23 -4.68
N TYR A 101 19.31 -9.82 -3.52
CA TYR A 101 19.17 -9.14 -2.22
C TYR A 101 20.44 -8.37 -1.87
N ALA A 102 20.31 -7.42 -0.94
CA ALA A 102 21.46 -6.74 -0.35
C ALA A 102 21.75 -7.31 1.04
N THR A 103 22.96 -7.06 1.54
CA THR A 103 23.40 -7.50 2.88
C THR A 103 23.94 -6.31 3.66
N PHE A 104 23.71 -6.32 4.96
CA PHE A 104 24.18 -5.30 5.88
C PHE A 104 24.65 -5.94 7.19
N PHE A 105 25.89 -5.65 7.59
CA PHE A 105 26.57 -6.30 8.70
C PHE A 105 27.08 -5.27 9.72
N PRO A 106 26.19 -4.67 10.53
CA PRO A 106 26.62 -3.81 11.62
C PRO A 106 27.23 -4.65 12.75
N ASN A 107 28.16 -4.08 13.52
CA ASN A 107 28.64 -4.69 14.74
C ASN A 107 27.71 -4.36 15.92
N THR A 108 27.70 -5.24 16.92
CA THR A 108 26.95 -5.02 18.17
C THR A 108 27.44 -3.80 18.95
N THR A 109 28.67 -3.35 18.70
CA THR A 109 29.32 -2.20 19.35
C THR A 109 29.17 -0.89 18.58
N ASP A 110 28.55 -0.91 17.39
CA ASP A 110 28.43 0.30 16.55
C ASP A 110 27.40 1.31 17.11
N TYR A 111 26.55 0.87 18.04
CA TYR A 111 25.48 1.68 18.62
C TYR A 111 25.68 1.83 20.13
N ASP A 112 25.53 3.06 20.61
CA ASP A 112 25.55 3.36 22.04
C ASP A 112 24.24 2.92 22.68
N LEU A 113 24.28 1.76 23.33
CA LEU A 113 23.15 1.23 24.09
C LEU A 113 23.19 1.78 25.51
N MET A 114 22.01 2.02 26.09
CA MET A 114 21.90 2.43 27.49
C MET A 114 22.63 1.44 28.42
N SER A 115 23.24 1.97 29.48
CA SER A 115 23.95 1.14 30.47
C SER A 115 23.07 0.01 31.01
N GLY A 116 23.61 -1.21 31.06
CA GLY A 116 22.90 -2.41 31.52
C GLY A 116 22.07 -3.14 30.45
N VAL A 117 21.93 -2.56 29.25
CA VAL A 117 21.24 -3.22 28.13
C VAL A 117 22.16 -4.26 27.46
N PRO A 118 21.70 -5.49 27.24
CA PRO A 118 22.48 -6.51 26.52
C PRO A 118 22.84 -6.09 25.09
N SER A 119 24.01 -6.51 24.60
CA SER A 119 24.48 -6.19 23.25
C SER A 119 23.57 -6.72 22.12
N SER A 120 22.75 -7.74 22.39
CA SER A 120 21.74 -8.24 21.45
C SER A 120 20.71 -7.19 21.06
N TRP A 121 20.46 -6.18 21.91
CA TRP A 121 19.55 -5.07 21.61
C TRP A 121 20.05 -4.14 20.53
N SER A 122 21.33 -4.22 20.14
CA SER A 122 21.85 -3.56 18.93
C SER A 122 21.10 -3.95 17.66
N THR A 123 20.33 -5.04 17.68
CA THR A 123 19.40 -5.45 16.63
C THR A 123 18.45 -4.32 16.22
N VAL A 124 17.86 -3.61 17.18
CA VAL A 124 16.85 -2.55 16.93
C VAL A 124 17.46 -1.37 16.15
N PRO A 125 18.52 -0.69 16.66
CA PRO A 125 19.15 0.39 15.90
C PRO A 125 19.80 -0.11 14.61
N SER A 126 20.25 -1.36 14.54
CA SER A 126 20.74 -1.99 13.30
C SER A 126 19.68 -2.06 12.21
N MET A 127 18.46 -2.52 12.54
CA MET A 127 17.35 -2.53 11.59
C MET A 127 16.95 -1.11 11.20
N ARG A 128 16.94 -0.16 12.15
CA ARG A 128 16.63 1.25 11.88
C ARG A 128 17.66 1.90 10.95
N HIS A 129 18.94 1.59 11.13
CA HIS A 129 20.02 2.02 10.26
C HIS A 129 19.87 1.40 8.87
N ALA A 130 19.52 0.12 8.76
CA ALA A 130 19.25 -0.52 7.48
C ALA A 130 18.09 0.14 6.71
N MET A 131 17.01 0.55 7.40
CA MET A 131 15.92 1.32 6.78
C MET A 131 16.39 2.66 6.20
N THR A 132 17.41 3.26 6.81
CA THR A 132 17.98 4.55 6.37
C THR A 132 18.88 4.37 5.15
N LEU A 133 19.66 3.29 5.12
CA LEU A 133 20.54 2.95 3.99
C LEU A 133 19.74 2.45 2.77
N TYR A 134 18.62 1.76 3.00
CA TYR A 134 17.80 1.13 1.96
C TYR A 134 16.34 1.61 2.03
N PRO A 135 16.06 2.91 1.83
CA PRO A 135 14.72 3.50 2.05
C PRO A 135 13.65 2.99 1.08
N HIS A 136 14.06 2.44 -0.06
CA HIS A 136 13.15 1.94 -1.09
C HIS A 136 12.99 0.42 -1.09
N THR A 137 13.79 -0.29 -0.29
CA THR A 137 13.70 -1.75 -0.17
C THR A 137 12.49 -2.10 0.69
N PRO A 138 11.54 -2.93 0.19
CA PRO A 138 10.28 -3.18 0.87
C PRO A 138 10.43 -4.08 2.10
N TRP A 139 11.43 -4.95 2.16
CA TRP A 139 11.59 -5.90 3.26
C TRP A 139 12.99 -5.89 3.85
N ILE A 140 13.03 -5.90 5.18
CA ILE A 140 14.23 -6.13 5.97
C ILE A 140 14.12 -7.52 6.57
N PHE A 141 15.09 -8.38 6.29
CA PHE A 141 15.19 -9.71 6.85
C PHE A 141 16.33 -9.72 7.88
N TYR A 142 15.97 -9.65 9.16
CA TYR A 142 16.95 -9.79 10.22
C TYR A 142 17.22 -11.25 10.53
N LEU A 143 18.51 -11.58 10.58
CA LEU A 143 19.02 -12.88 10.99
C LEU A 143 20.14 -12.68 11.99
N THR A 144 20.02 -13.30 13.15
CA THR A 144 21.10 -13.33 14.15
C THR A 144 22.37 -14.01 13.59
N SER A 145 23.52 -13.72 14.20
CA SER A 145 24.80 -14.36 13.84
C SER A 145 24.77 -15.87 14.02
N THR A 146 23.90 -16.39 14.90
CA THR A 146 23.78 -17.84 15.19
C THR A 146 22.85 -18.59 14.24
N ALA A 147 22.13 -17.90 13.34
CA ALA A 147 21.25 -18.53 12.36
C ALA A 147 22.03 -18.89 11.07
N LEU A 148 21.62 -19.93 10.35
CA LEU A 148 22.24 -20.32 9.08
C LEU A 148 21.18 -20.52 7.99
N ILE A 149 21.42 -19.97 6.80
CA ILE A 149 20.56 -20.23 5.64
C ILE A 149 21.00 -21.56 5.03
N MET A 150 20.18 -22.59 5.23
CA MET A 150 20.50 -23.95 4.78
C MET A 150 19.99 -24.29 3.38
N ASN A 151 18.96 -23.59 2.89
CA ASN A 151 18.41 -23.79 1.55
C ASN A 151 18.59 -22.49 0.75
N PRO A 152 19.70 -22.35 0.02
CA PRO A 152 20.00 -21.12 -0.70
C PRO A 152 19.28 -21.00 -2.04
N SER A 153 18.68 -22.09 -2.55
CA SER A 153 18.08 -22.13 -3.89
C SER A 153 16.71 -21.46 -3.98
N GLN A 154 16.00 -21.32 -2.86
CA GLN A 154 14.64 -20.78 -2.84
C GLN A 154 14.61 -19.32 -2.38
N PRO A 155 14.03 -18.38 -3.16
CA PRO A 155 13.85 -16.99 -2.74
C PRO A 155 12.79 -16.86 -1.63
N LEU A 156 12.81 -15.74 -0.92
CA LEU A 156 11.86 -15.44 0.15
C LEU A 156 10.43 -15.26 -0.34
N ASP A 157 10.22 -14.80 -1.58
CA ASP A 157 8.88 -14.65 -2.18
C ASP A 157 8.13 -15.97 -2.25
N LEU A 158 8.81 -17.04 -2.70
CA LEU A 158 8.22 -18.38 -2.76
C LEU A 158 8.05 -19.03 -1.38
N LYS A 159 8.77 -18.56 -0.36
CA LYS A 159 8.71 -19.11 0.98
C LYS A 159 7.69 -18.44 1.87
N VAL A 160 7.69 -17.10 1.92
CA VAL A 160 6.98 -16.35 2.96
C VAL A 160 6.51 -14.95 2.53
N LEU A 161 7.17 -14.29 1.57
CA LEU A 161 6.84 -12.88 1.25
C LEU A 161 5.66 -12.74 0.28
N ASP A 162 5.34 -13.76 -0.52
CA ASP A 162 4.11 -13.76 -1.32
C ASP A 162 2.88 -13.78 -0.39
N PRO A 163 1.91 -12.86 -0.53
CA PRO A 163 0.75 -12.79 0.37
C PRO A 163 -0.08 -14.07 0.45
N ARG A 164 -0.28 -14.77 -0.68
CA ARG A 164 -1.06 -16.02 -0.69
C ARG A 164 -0.29 -17.14 -0.01
N LYS A 165 1.03 -17.18 -0.23
CA LYS A 165 1.90 -18.11 0.47
C LYS A 165 1.91 -17.84 1.98
N LEU A 166 2.01 -16.57 2.38
CA LEU A 166 1.97 -16.15 3.77
C LEU A 166 0.66 -16.57 4.43
N GLU A 167 -0.48 -16.26 3.82
CA GLU A 167 -1.81 -16.66 4.32
C GLU A 167 -1.94 -18.18 4.54
N SER A 168 -1.28 -19.01 3.71
CA SER A 168 -1.27 -20.46 3.90
C SER A 168 -0.40 -20.94 5.07
N LEU A 169 0.52 -20.11 5.56
CA LEU A 169 1.48 -20.43 6.62
C LEU A 169 1.11 -19.78 7.97
N MET A 170 0.37 -18.68 7.95
CA MET A 170 0.07 -17.89 9.14
C MET A 170 -0.77 -18.65 10.15
N ILE A 171 -0.40 -18.52 11.43
CA ILE A 171 -1.17 -19.03 12.56
C ILE A 171 -2.15 -17.93 13.01
N VAL A 172 -3.41 -18.05 12.61
CA VAL A 172 -4.49 -17.11 12.94
C VAL A 172 -5.37 -17.64 14.08
N ASP A 173 -5.99 -16.73 14.82
CA ASP A 173 -6.89 -17.03 15.96
C ASP A 173 -6.25 -17.95 17.03
N ARG A 174 -4.95 -17.75 17.29
CA ARG A 174 -4.23 -18.47 18.33
C ARG A 174 -3.57 -17.51 19.32
N PRO A 175 -3.46 -17.90 20.61
CA PRO A 175 -2.68 -17.15 21.59
C PRO A 175 -1.26 -16.91 21.10
N VAL A 176 -0.79 -15.66 21.19
CA VAL A 176 0.60 -15.31 20.78
C VAL A 176 1.62 -15.93 21.72
N VAL A 177 1.28 -16.06 23.00
CA VAL A 177 2.07 -16.75 24.03
C VAL A 177 1.27 -17.97 24.52
N PRO A 178 1.67 -19.20 24.18
CA PRO A 178 1.02 -20.43 24.66
C PRO A 178 1.16 -20.61 26.19
N PRO A 179 0.30 -21.41 26.86
CA PRO A 179 -0.85 -22.14 26.33
C PRO A 179 -2.14 -21.31 26.24
N ASP A 180 -2.35 -20.37 27.16
CA ASP A 180 -3.56 -19.53 27.24
C ASP A 180 -3.17 -18.07 27.41
N SER A 181 -3.40 -17.26 26.36
CA SER A 181 -3.28 -15.81 26.41
C SER A 181 -4.56 -15.17 25.89
N VAL A 182 -4.98 -14.08 26.53
CA VAL A 182 -6.09 -13.24 26.08
C VAL A 182 -5.75 -12.59 24.73
N ILE A 183 -4.46 -12.38 24.46
CA ILE A 183 -3.98 -11.76 23.23
C ILE A 183 -3.80 -12.85 22.17
N LYS A 184 -4.72 -12.86 21.21
CA LYS A 184 -4.72 -13.77 20.06
C LYS A 184 -4.39 -13.03 18.77
N SER A 185 -3.85 -13.75 17.79
CA SER A 185 -3.75 -13.25 16.43
C SER A 185 -5.14 -13.05 15.80
N PHE A 186 -5.27 -12.03 14.94
CA PHE A 186 -6.54 -11.74 14.26
C PHE A 186 -6.96 -12.90 13.34
N SER A 187 -8.22 -13.32 13.44
CA SER A 187 -8.78 -14.44 12.68
C SER A 187 -8.87 -14.19 11.16
N HIS A 188 -9.03 -12.93 10.75
CA HIS A 188 -9.21 -12.52 9.35
C HIS A 188 -8.04 -11.71 8.80
N LEU A 189 -6.84 -11.97 9.31
CA LEU A 189 -5.62 -11.31 8.86
C LEU A 189 -5.34 -11.64 7.38
N LYS A 190 -5.03 -10.62 6.59
CA LYS A 190 -4.67 -10.73 5.17
C LYS A 190 -3.17 -10.57 5.01
N GLY A 191 -2.54 -11.44 4.22
CA GLY A 191 -1.08 -11.47 4.04
C GLY A 191 -0.53 -10.14 3.51
N GLU A 192 -1.32 -9.44 2.70
CA GLU A 192 -0.97 -8.12 2.13
C GLU A 192 -0.78 -7.03 3.20
N ARG A 193 -1.47 -7.17 4.35
CA ARG A 193 -1.49 -6.20 5.47
C ARG A 193 -0.57 -6.61 6.62
N VAL A 194 0.37 -7.51 6.36
CA VAL A 194 1.36 -7.95 7.35
C VAL A 194 2.64 -7.15 7.18
N ASP A 195 3.00 -6.43 8.23
CA ASP A 195 4.23 -5.62 8.28
C ASP A 195 5.34 -6.27 9.12
N PHE A 196 5.02 -7.29 9.93
CA PHE A 196 5.99 -8.00 10.75
C PHE A 196 5.72 -9.50 10.76
N ILE A 197 6.75 -10.28 10.48
CA ILE A 197 6.71 -11.74 10.38
C ILE A 197 7.78 -12.30 11.31
N LEU A 198 7.35 -13.19 12.19
CA LEU A 198 8.20 -13.93 13.12
C LEU A 198 7.65 -15.36 13.24
N THR A 199 8.52 -16.30 13.56
CA THR A 199 8.12 -17.70 13.77
C THR A 199 7.97 -18.01 15.25
N GLN A 200 7.25 -19.08 15.56
CA GLN A 200 7.17 -19.64 16.91
C GLN A 200 7.93 -20.96 16.98
N ASP A 201 8.59 -21.21 18.11
CA ASP A 201 9.20 -22.48 18.46
C ASP A 201 8.60 -23.02 19.78
N LYS A 202 9.25 -24.02 20.39
CA LYS A 202 8.77 -24.62 21.65
C LYS A 202 8.94 -23.69 22.86
N GLU A 203 9.81 -22.70 22.77
CA GLU A 203 10.14 -21.76 23.85
C GLU A 203 9.35 -20.46 23.72
N GLY A 204 8.82 -20.16 22.54
CA GLY A 204 7.90 -19.06 22.30
C GLY A 204 8.11 -18.40 20.95
N LEU A 205 8.32 -17.08 20.95
CA LEU A 205 8.58 -16.30 19.74
C LEU A 205 10.06 -16.35 19.38
N ALA A 206 10.38 -16.78 18.16
CA ALA A 206 11.76 -16.90 17.68
C ALA A 206 12.28 -15.55 17.14
N GLY A 207 12.90 -14.75 18.02
CA GLY A 207 13.47 -13.44 17.66
C GLY A 207 14.76 -13.49 16.83
N GLY A 208 15.30 -14.68 16.54
CA GLY A 208 16.54 -14.83 15.76
C GLY A 208 16.38 -14.70 14.24
N SER A 209 15.14 -14.75 13.74
CA SER A 209 14.81 -14.67 12.31
C SER A 209 13.47 -13.95 12.15
N MET A 210 13.51 -12.71 11.67
CA MET A 210 12.31 -11.89 11.55
C MET A 210 12.32 -11.08 10.25
N LEU A 211 11.14 -10.87 9.67
CA LEU A 211 10.98 -10.00 8.51
C LEU A 211 10.13 -8.80 8.90
N LEU A 212 10.61 -7.62 8.55
CA LEU A 212 9.98 -6.34 8.82
C LEU A 212 9.76 -5.61 7.49
N ARG A 213 8.52 -5.22 7.21
CA ARG A 213 8.18 -4.43 6.03
C ARG A 213 8.62 -2.99 6.26
N ASN A 214 9.38 -2.45 5.33
CA ASN A 214 9.81 -1.06 5.39
C ASN A 214 8.62 -0.12 5.19
N GLY A 215 8.38 0.75 6.16
CA GLY A 215 7.23 1.66 6.17
C GLY A 215 7.19 2.50 7.44
N GLU A 216 6.19 3.37 7.55
CA GLU A 216 6.00 4.21 8.73
C GLU A 216 5.74 3.38 9.99
N TRP A 217 4.95 2.32 9.87
CA TRP A 217 4.68 1.40 10.97
C TRP A 217 5.97 0.77 11.52
N ALA A 218 6.89 0.34 10.65
CA ALA A 218 8.16 -0.22 11.07
C ALA A 218 9.07 0.80 11.78
N LYS A 219 9.07 2.08 11.35
CA LYS A 219 9.80 3.13 12.05
C LYS A 219 9.23 3.32 13.46
N PHE A 220 7.91 3.43 13.57
CA PHE A 220 7.24 3.53 14.86
C PHE A 220 7.52 2.30 15.75
N PHE A 221 7.44 1.09 15.19
CA PHE A 221 7.70 -0.15 15.92
C PHE A 221 9.13 -0.25 16.47
N LEU A 222 10.12 0.27 15.75
CA LEU A 222 11.52 0.26 16.19
C LEU A 222 11.87 1.41 17.16
N ASP A 223 11.12 2.51 17.11
CA ASP A 223 11.37 3.71 17.92
C ASP A 223 10.57 3.69 19.26
N ALA A 224 9.54 2.84 19.38
CA ALA A 224 8.65 2.70 20.55
C ALA A 224 9.22 1.79 21.67
#